data_AF-A0A1Y0RM72-F1
#
_entry.id   AF-A0A1Y0RM72-F1
#
_cell.length_a   1.000
_cell.length_b   1.000
_cell.length_c   1.000
_cell.angle_alpha   90.00
_cell.angle_beta   90.00
_cell.angle_gamma   90.00
#
_symmetry.space_group_name_H-M   'P 1'
#
loop_
_entity.id
_entity.type
_entity.pdbx_description
1 polymer ?
#
loop_
_entity_poly.entity_id
_entity_poly.type
_entity_poly.pdbx_seq_one_letter_code
_entity_poly.pdbx_strand_id
1 'polypeptide(L)' 'MTFTSRVINRDPDILGGTPVLIGTRVPIKTLLDYLEAGDSLDIFLDHFPSVSRDTIALKK' A
#
# COMPACT_ATOMS: atom_id res chain seq x y z
N MET A 1 9.00 20.67 3.23
CA MET A 1 8.86 19.90 4.48
C MET A 1 8.89 18.42 4.12
N THR A 2 9.90 17.68 4.59
CA THR A 2 10.06 16.25 4.29
C THR A 2 9.11 15.46 5.18
N PHE A 3 8.00 15.00 4.63
CA PHE A 3 7.12 14.08 5.33
C PHE A 3 7.77 12.69 5.29
N THR A 4 8.42 12.31 6.38
CA THR A 4 8.57 10.90 6.79
C THR A 4 7.21 10.37 7.27
N SER A 5 6.18 10.56 6.46
CA SER A 5 4.81 10.10 6.73
C SER A 5 4.79 8.60 6.49
N ARG A 6 4.76 7.86 7.59
CA ARG A 6 4.63 6.41 7.68
C ARG A 6 3.55 5.89 6.71
N VAL A 7 3.94 5.50 5.49
CA VAL A 7 3.03 5.08 4.41
C VAL A 7 2.27 3.78 4.70
N ILE A 8 2.75 3.01 5.69
CA ILE A 8 2.20 1.74 6.11
C ILE A 8 1.74 1.86 7.56
N ASN A 9 0.44 1.66 7.77
CA ASN A 9 -0.12 1.52 9.09
C ASN A 9 -0.10 0.04 9.50
N ARG A 10 0.46 -0.25 10.68
CA ARG A 10 0.51 -1.61 11.21
C ARG A 10 -0.02 -1.57 12.64
N ASP A 11 -1.31 -1.80 12.78
CA ASP A 11 -1.96 -1.93 14.07
C ASP A 11 -2.25 -3.41 14.34
N PRO A 12 -1.86 -3.95 15.51
CA PRO A 12 -2.19 -5.32 15.89
C PRO A 12 -3.71 -5.56 15.98
N ASP A 13 -4.48 -4.50 16.18
CA ASP A 13 -5.95 -4.52 16.20
C ASP A 13 -6.58 -4.54 14.80
N ILE A 14 -5.84 -4.09 13.77
CA ILE A 14 -6.33 -4.01 12.39
C ILE A 14 -5.87 -5.26 11.62
N LEU A 15 -6.83 -6.07 11.15
CA LEU A 15 -6.56 -7.31 10.41
C LEU A 15 -5.53 -8.22 11.11
N GLY A 16 -5.53 -8.25 12.45
CA GLY A 16 -4.62 -9.07 13.25
C GLY A 16 -3.14 -8.66 13.17
N GLY A 17 -2.84 -7.39 12.90
CA GLY A 17 -1.45 -6.90 12.74
C GLY A 17 -0.97 -6.88 11.30
N THR A 18 -1.87 -7.05 10.33
CA THR A 18 -1.54 -7.00 8.92
C THR A 18 -1.28 -5.55 8.48
N PRO A 19 -0.10 -5.25 7.91
CA PRO A 19 0.21 -3.91 7.43
C PRO A 19 -0.70 -3.50 6.27
N VAL A 20 -1.36 -2.35 6.41
CA VAL A 20 -2.24 -1.73 5.41
C VAL A 20 -1.66 -0.39 4.95
N LEU A 21 -1.95 0.00 3.71
CA LEU A 21 -1.50 1.30 3.19
C LEU A 21 -2.34 2.43 3.83
N ILE A 22 -1.68 3.47 4.37
CA ILE A 22 -2.36 4.61 5.00
C ILE A 22 -3.35 5.26 4.03
N GLY A 23 -4.53 5.62 4.55
CA GLY A 23 -5.61 6.19 3.74
C GLY A 23 -6.40 5.16 2.96
N THR A 24 -6.03 3.88 3.05
CA THR A 24 -6.75 2.79 2.39
C THR A 24 -6.98 1.64 3.36
N ARG A 25 -7.87 0.73 2.97
CA ARG A 25 -8.05 -0.57 3.66
C ARG A 25 -7.36 -1.70 2.90
N VAL A 26 -6.46 -1.37 1.99
CA VAL A 26 -5.80 -2.36 1.13
C VAL A 26 -4.57 -2.89 1.88
N PRO A 27 -4.49 -4.21 2.13
CA PRO A 27 -3.32 -4.82 2.72
C PRO A 27 -2.12 -4.68 1.79
N ILE A 28 -0.94 -4.44 2.35
CA ILE A 28 0.29 -4.44 1.54
C ILE A 28 0.55 -5.82 0.90
N LYS A 29 0.03 -6.89 1.53
CA LYS A 29 0.10 -8.24 0.98
C LYS A 29 -0.60 -8.35 -0.37
N THR A 30 -1.71 -7.65 -0.58
CA THR A 30 -2.39 -7.61 -1.88
C THR A 30 -1.53 -6.92 -2.93
N LEU A 31 -0.86 -5.82 -2.58
CA LEU A 31 0.11 -5.19 -3.49
C LEU A 31 1.25 -6.15 -3.85
N LEU A 32 1.80 -6.86 -2.86
CA LEU A 32 2.86 -7.85 -3.08
C LEU A 32 2.39 -9.00 -3.97
N ASP A 33 1.18 -9.52 -3.75
CA ASP A 33 0.60 -10.61 -4.54
C ASP A 33 0.46 -10.24 -6.03
N TYR A 34 0.03 -9.00 -6.33
CA TYR A 34 -0.01 -8.48 -7.70
C TYR A 34 1.40 -8.40 -8.31
N LEU A 35 2.37 -7.87 -7.55
CA LEU A 35 3.75 -7.78 -8.02
C LEU A 35 4.40 -9.16 -8.23
N GLU A 36 4.09 -10.14 -7.36
CA GLU A 36 4.53 -11.54 -7.47
C GLU A 36 3.86 -12.26 -8.64
N ALA A 37 2.60 -11.93 -8.94
CA ALA A 37 1.89 -12.39 -10.14
C ALA A 37 2.48 -11.79 -11.44
N GLY A 38 3.32 -10.76 -11.33
CA GLY A 38 3.92 -10.05 -12.47
C GLY A 38 3.07 -8.88 -12.96
N ASP A 39 2.02 -8.52 -12.25
CA ASP A 39 1.22 -7.33 -12.54
C ASP A 39 2.00 -6.05 -12.23
N SER A 40 1.74 -5.02 -13.04
CA SER A 40 2.32 -3.71 -12.83
C SER A 40 1.57 -2.92 -11.76
N LEU A 41 2.27 -2.01 -11.10
CA LEU A 41 1.65 -1.08 -10.14
C LEU A 41 0.48 -0.30 -10.73
N ASP A 42 0.52 -0.03 -12.04
CA ASP A 42 -0.56 0.66 -12.75
C ASP A 42 -1.87 -0.14 -12.77
N ILE A 43 -1.80 -1.46 -12.97
CA ILE A 43 -2.95 -2.38 -12.90
C ILE A 43 -3.53 -2.40 -11.48
N PHE A 44 -2.65 -2.43 -10.48
CA PHE A 44 -3.07 -2.36 -9.08
C PHE A 44 -3.76 -1.02 -8.77
N LEU A 45 -3.24 0.10 -9.27
CA LEU A 45 -3.83 1.42 -9.09
C LEU A 45 -5.17 1.58 -9.83
N ASP A 46 -5.36 0.91 -10.97
CA ASP A 46 -6.63 0.86 -11.69
C ASP A 46 -7.70 0.13 -10.86
N HIS A 47 -7.33 -1.00 -10.24
CA HIS A 47 -8.21 -1.75 -9.35
C HIS A 47 -8.46 -1.05 -8.01
N PHE A 48 -7.48 -0.28 -7.52
CA PHE A 48 -7.53 0.43 -6.24
C PHE A 48 -7.24 1.94 -6.42
N PRO A 49 -8.15 2.71 -7.03
CA PRO A 49 -7.94 4.13 -7.30
C PRO A 49 -7.87 4.99 -6.03
N SER A 50 -8.33 4.46 -4.89
CA SER A 50 -8.15 5.08 -3.57
C SER A 50 -6.72 5.03 -3.06
N VAL A 51 -5.85 4.20 -3.64
CA VAL A 51 -4.43 4.14 -3.28
C VAL A 51 -3.70 5.22 -4.07
N SER A 52 -3.14 6.21 -3.38
CA SER A 52 -2.33 7.23 -4.05
C SER A 52 -0.94 6.69 -4.40
N ARG A 53 -0.51 6.89 -5.66
CA ARG A 53 0.82 6.48 -6.13
C ARG A 53 1.96 7.10 -5.33
N ASP A 54 1.75 8.31 -4.80
CA ASP A 54 2.68 9.00 -3.90
C ASP A 54 2.88 8.23 -2.58
N THR A 55 1.84 7.55 -2.08
CA THR A 55 1.91 6.68 -0.90
C THR A 55 2.73 5.41 -1.13
N ILE A 56 2.80 4.92 -2.37
CA ILE A 56 3.50 3.68 -2.72
C ILE A 56 4.95 3.95 -3.16
N ALA A 57 5.23 5.14 -3.71
CA ALA A 57 6.56 5.54 -4.12
C ALA A 57 7.43 5.83 -2.88
N LEU A 58 7.94 4.75 -2.25
CA LEU A 58 9.04 4.84 -1.30
C LEU A 58 10.25 5.40 -2.06
N LYS A 59 10.45 6.73 -2.01
CA LYS A 59 11.68 7.36 -2.49
C LYS A 59 12.84 6.68 -1.75
N LYS A 60 13.70 6.01 -2.52
CA LYS A 60 14.96 5.44 -2.06
C LYS A 60 15.82 6.47 -1.35
#